data_AF-A0A3D2F4J6-F1
#
_entry.id   AF-A0A3D2F4J6-F1
#
_cell.length_a   1.000
_cell.length_b   1.000
_cell.length_c   1.000
_cell.angle_alpha   90.00
_cell.angle_beta   90.00
_cell.angle_gamma   90.00
#
_symmetry.space_group_name_H-M   'P 1'
#
loop_
_entity.id
_entity.type
_entity.pdbx_description
1 polymer ?
#
loop_
_entity_poly.entity_id
_entity_poly.type
_entity_poly.pdbx_seq_one_letter_code
_entity_poly.pdbx_strand_id
1 'polypeptide(L)'
;SIVLLGRAMRRMVEASIETGVLKDFPKVISPDDAKAMPREKVMLLVTGSQGERRAASAQLARGKYMGLTMKEGDTFLFSSKTIPGNEKGVIQIMNAFSEKGVDVVDDSSGHYHVSGHANRPDIQRMHDIVKPEILIPMHGEHRHLREHVKLGAEKGITGVLAVNGMMIDLTGDKPQVAEYIETGRTYLDGSVQIGALDGVVRDRIRMALNGHVIVTLIMDEDDEPLGDPWCEVMGLAETGTSNTALTDVLEADLAQFLGRANAKTLRDDAKLNEALRKIVRQTGQNEVGKKPEVTIVVSRLS
;
A
#
# COMPACT_ATOMS: atom_id res chain seq x y z
N SER A 1 -13.11 -24.35 25.29
CA SER A 1 -12.46 -23.13 25.83
C SER A 1 -12.06 -22.22 24.70
N ILE A 2 -12.09 -20.90 24.93
CA ILE A 2 -11.75 -19.89 23.92
C ILE A 2 -10.40 -19.26 24.24
N VAL A 3 -9.56 -19.05 23.23
CA VAL A 3 -8.30 -18.30 23.34
C VAL A 3 -8.35 -17.10 22.39
N LEU A 4 -8.12 -15.90 22.92
CA LEU A 4 -8.01 -14.69 22.11
C LEU A 4 -6.55 -14.43 21.71
N LEU A 5 -6.26 -14.53 20.41
CA LEU A 5 -4.94 -14.33 19.83
C LEU A 5 -4.90 -13.01 19.04
N GLY A 6 -4.27 -12.01 19.65
CA GLY A 6 -4.06 -10.68 19.07
C GLY A 6 -4.58 -9.57 19.97
N ARG A 7 -3.84 -8.47 20.06
CA ARG A 7 -4.18 -7.33 20.94
C ARG A 7 -5.50 -6.66 20.55
N ALA A 8 -5.76 -6.54 19.25
CA ALA A 8 -7.00 -5.94 18.75
C ALA A 8 -8.24 -6.75 19.14
N MET A 9 -8.18 -8.09 19.01
CA MET A 9 -9.28 -8.98 19.39
C MET A 9 -9.58 -8.88 20.89
N ARG A 10 -8.55 -8.89 21.74
CA ARG A 10 -8.73 -8.75 23.20
C ARG A 10 -9.41 -7.43 23.56
N ARG A 11 -8.89 -6.32 23.04
CA ARG A 11 -9.45 -4.98 23.28
C ARG A 11 -10.90 -4.87 22.82
N MET A 12 -11.26 -5.48 21.67
CA MET A 12 -12.62 -5.44 21.14
C MET A 12 -13.60 -6.24 22.01
N VAL A 13 -13.18 -7.42 22.50
CA VAL A 13 -14.00 -8.23 23.42
C VAL A 13 -14.15 -7.53 24.76
N GLU A 14 -13.07 -7.01 25.34
CA GLU A 14 -13.08 -6.23 26.60
C GLU A 14 -14.06 -5.05 26.51
N ALA A 15 -13.92 -4.20 25.49
CA ALA A 15 -14.81 -3.06 25.28
C ALA A 15 -16.27 -3.49 25.05
N SER A 16 -16.50 -4.61 24.36
CA SER A 16 -17.85 -5.12 24.09
C SER A 16 -18.53 -5.68 25.35
N ILE A 17 -17.77 -6.23 26.30
CA ILE A 17 -18.26 -6.66 27.61
C ILE A 17 -18.56 -5.42 28.48
N GLU A 18 -17.62 -4.47 28.56
CA GLU A 18 -17.79 -3.23 29.34
C GLU A 18 -19.00 -2.40 28.88
N THR A 19 -19.26 -2.36 27.57
CA THR A 19 -20.40 -1.65 26.97
C THR A 19 -21.70 -2.46 26.99
N GLY A 20 -21.66 -3.73 27.39
CA GLY A 20 -22.83 -4.61 27.45
C GLY A 20 -23.35 -5.11 26.09
N VAL A 21 -22.59 -4.92 25.01
CA VAL A 21 -22.85 -5.54 23.69
C VAL A 21 -22.74 -7.05 23.79
N LEU A 22 -21.72 -7.53 24.49
CA LEU A 22 -21.54 -8.95 24.83
C LEU A 22 -21.87 -9.15 26.31
N LYS A 23 -23.04 -9.73 26.60
CA LYS A 23 -23.49 -9.97 27.98
C LYS A 23 -22.89 -11.24 28.57
N ASP A 24 -22.90 -12.33 27.79
CA ASP A 24 -22.53 -13.67 28.25
C ASP A 24 -21.37 -14.26 27.43
N PHE A 25 -20.28 -13.48 27.26
CA PHE A 25 -19.12 -13.99 26.53
C PHE A 25 -18.42 -15.11 27.32
N PRO A 26 -18.08 -16.26 26.70
CA PRO A 26 -17.49 -17.38 27.41
C PRO A 26 -16.13 -17.02 28.03
N LYS A 27 -15.78 -17.71 29.13
CA LYS A 27 -14.47 -17.54 29.78
C LYS A 27 -13.33 -17.86 28.80
N VAL A 28 -12.43 -16.91 28.67
CA VAL A 28 -11.20 -17.06 27.89
C VAL A 28 -10.10 -17.68 28.75
N ILE A 29 -9.25 -18.49 28.14
CA ILE A 29 -8.06 -19.07 28.78
C ILE A 29 -6.78 -18.54 28.14
N SER A 30 -5.64 -18.70 28.82
CA SER A 30 -4.36 -18.29 28.27
C SER A 30 -3.91 -19.23 27.14
N PRO A 31 -3.03 -18.77 26.22
CA PRO A 31 -2.38 -19.65 25.25
C PRO A 31 -1.57 -20.79 25.89
N ASP A 32 -1.08 -20.59 27.12
CA ASP A 32 -0.32 -21.62 27.84
C ASP A 32 -1.24 -22.72 28.39
N ASP A 33 -2.37 -22.36 28.99
CA ASP A 33 -3.37 -23.32 29.45
C ASP A 33 -3.92 -24.16 28.28
N ALA A 34 -4.09 -23.53 27.13
CA ALA A 34 -4.59 -24.19 25.92
C ALA A 34 -3.67 -25.32 25.43
N LYS A 35 -2.36 -25.26 25.68
CA LYS A 35 -1.41 -26.31 25.26
C LYS A 35 -1.62 -27.62 26.02
N ALA A 36 -2.13 -27.55 27.23
CA ALA A 36 -2.41 -28.72 28.07
C ALA A 36 -3.79 -29.33 27.81
N MET A 37 -4.61 -28.71 26.95
CA MET A 37 -5.95 -29.18 26.64
C MET A 37 -5.97 -30.05 25.37
N PRO A 38 -6.91 -31.01 25.28
CA PRO A 38 -7.21 -31.69 24.02
C PRO A 38 -7.62 -30.67 22.93
N ARG A 39 -7.13 -30.86 21.71
CA ARG A 39 -7.27 -29.89 20.59
C ARG A 39 -8.75 -29.60 20.27
N GLU A 40 -9.58 -30.64 20.29
CA GLU A 40 -11.02 -30.58 20.04
C GLU A 40 -11.82 -29.78 21.09
N LYS A 41 -11.18 -29.42 22.22
CA LYS A 41 -11.78 -28.58 23.27
C LYS A 41 -11.33 -27.12 23.21
N VAL A 42 -10.55 -26.73 22.20
CA VAL A 42 -9.96 -25.38 22.10
C VAL A 42 -10.43 -24.69 20.81
N MET A 43 -10.99 -23.48 20.97
CA MET A 43 -11.30 -22.59 19.87
C MET A 43 -10.39 -21.37 19.93
N LEU A 44 -9.69 -21.06 18.83
CA LEU A 44 -8.84 -19.88 18.71
C LEU A 44 -9.60 -18.78 17.97
N LEU A 45 -9.76 -17.61 18.60
CA LEU A 45 -10.21 -16.40 17.93
C LEU A 45 -8.99 -15.55 17.62
N VAL A 46 -8.66 -15.44 16.33
CA VAL A 46 -7.38 -14.90 15.87
C VAL A 46 -7.58 -13.66 15.02
N THR A 47 -6.67 -12.69 15.15
CA THR A 47 -6.62 -11.54 14.23
C THR A 47 -5.91 -11.91 12.93
N GLY A 48 -6.11 -11.09 11.89
CA GLY A 48 -5.35 -11.17 10.64
C GLY A 48 -6.12 -11.78 9.49
N SER A 49 -7.42 -11.53 9.42
CA SER A 49 -8.29 -12.11 8.40
C SER A 49 -8.01 -11.55 7.00
N GLN A 50 -7.24 -10.45 6.89
CA GLN A 50 -6.88 -9.78 5.64
C GLN A 50 -5.44 -10.05 5.21
N GLY A 51 -4.78 -11.08 5.75
CA GLY A 51 -3.43 -11.44 5.33
C GLY A 51 -2.32 -10.59 5.93
N GLU A 52 -2.57 -9.85 7.01
CA GLU A 52 -1.59 -8.96 7.61
C GLU A 52 -0.41 -9.76 8.18
N ARG A 53 0.78 -9.55 7.63
CA ARG A 53 1.99 -10.34 7.93
C ARG A 53 2.29 -10.47 9.42
N ARG A 54 1.99 -9.45 10.24
CA ARG A 54 2.27 -9.44 11.69
C ARG A 54 1.13 -9.98 12.56
N ALA A 55 -0.03 -10.29 11.98
CA ALA A 55 -1.19 -10.76 12.72
C ALA A 55 -1.08 -12.24 13.11
N ALA A 56 -1.95 -12.68 14.03
CA ALA A 56 -1.90 -14.01 14.62
C ALA A 56 -2.07 -15.14 13.58
N SER A 57 -3.02 -14.99 12.63
CA SER A 57 -3.23 -15.94 11.52
C SER A 57 -1.96 -16.19 10.71
N ALA A 58 -1.28 -15.12 10.28
CA ALA A 58 -0.06 -15.19 9.47
C ALA A 58 1.14 -15.79 10.24
N GLN A 59 1.19 -15.62 11.56
CA GLN A 59 2.23 -16.20 12.41
C GLN A 59 1.98 -17.69 12.65
N LEU A 60 0.72 -18.08 12.89
CA LEU A 60 0.30 -19.49 13.00
C LEU A 60 0.58 -20.26 11.70
N ALA A 61 0.23 -19.67 10.55
CA ALA A 61 0.48 -20.27 9.24
C ALA A 61 1.98 -20.49 9.00
N ARG A 62 2.84 -19.54 9.36
CA ARG A 62 4.30 -19.66 9.22
C ARG A 62 4.96 -20.63 10.20
N GLY A 63 4.27 -21.08 11.24
CA GLY A 63 4.86 -22.00 12.21
C GLY A 63 4.14 -22.01 13.53
N LYS A 64 4.46 -21.00 14.36
CA LYS A 64 4.15 -20.98 15.78
C LYS A 64 3.80 -19.56 16.22
N TYR A 65 2.79 -19.42 17.06
CA TYR A 65 2.43 -18.14 17.66
C TYR A 65 2.08 -18.34 19.14
N MET A 66 2.75 -17.61 20.03
CA MET A 66 2.60 -17.73 21.50
C MET A 66 2.69 -19.17 22.02
N GLY A 67 3.48 -20.01 21.36
CA GLY A 67 3.60 -21.41 21.75
C GLY A 67 2.66 -22.38 21.06
N LEU A 68 1.62 -21.89 20.39
CA LEU A 68 0.63 -22.71 19.68
C LEU A 68 1.06 -22.92 18.23
N THR A 69 0.76 -24.11 17.70
CA THR A 69 1.05 -24.51 16.31
C THR A 69 -0.18 -25.20 15.74
N MET A 70 -0.52 -24.87 14.49
CA MET A 70 -1.53 -25.64 13.75
C MET A 70 -0.91 -26.94 13.23
N LYS A 71 -1.68 -28.02 13.16
CA LYS A 71 -1.24 -29.30 12.59
C LYS A 71 -2.38 -29.95 11.80
N GLU A 72 -2.05 -31.05 11.14
CA GLU A 72 -3.01 -31.90 10.46
C GLU A 72 -4.25 -32.20 11.33
N GLY A 73 -5.41 -32.09 10.70
CA GLY A 73 -6.73 -32.25 11.33
C GLY A 73 -7.29 -31.03 12.06
N ASP A 74 -6.56 -29.91 12.14
CA ASP A 74 -7.18 -28.64 12.57
C ASP A 74 -8.02 -28.04 11.43
N THR A 75 -9.02 -27.23 11.80
CA THR A 75 -9.77 -26.40 10.86
C THR A 75 -9.48 -24.93 11.11
N PHE A 76 -9.26 -24.16 10.04
CA PHE A 76 -9.13 -22.71 10.07
C PHE A 76 -10.25 -22.06 9.25
N LEU A 77 -11.11 -21.29 9.92
CA LEU A 77 -12.23 -20.58 9.28
C LEU A 77 -11.89 -19.10 9.05
N PHE A 78 -11.92 -18.68 7.80
CA PHE A 78 -11.95 -17.26 7.43
C PHE A 78 -13.39 -16.76 7.44
N SER A 79 -13.88 -16.30 8.59
CA SER A 79 -15.19 -15.65 8.74
C SER A 79 -15.14 -14.18 8.28
N SER A 80 -14.62 -13.94 7.09
CA SER A 80 -14.54 -12.60 6.49
C SER A 80 -14.37 -12.67 4.99
N LYS A 81 -14.90 -11.68 4.28
CA LYS A 81 -14.55 -11.45 2.89
C LYS A 81 -13.20 -10.74 2.77
N THR A 82 -12.39 -11.19 1.83
CA THR A 82 -11.13 -10.51 1.49
C THR A 82 -11.42 -9.16 0.85
N ILE A 83 -10.84 -8.11 1.41
CA ILE A 83 -10.95 -6.75 0.88
C ILE A 83 -10.09 -6.66 -0.39
N PRO A 84 -10.57 -6.02 -1.47
CA PRO A 84 -9.79 -5.83 -2.69
C PRO A 84 -8.38 -5.29 -2.42
N GLY A 85 -7.36 -5.98 -2.93
CA GLY A 85 -5.94 -5.68 -2.73
C GLY A 85 -5.23 -6.57 -1.70
N ASN A 86 -5.97 -7.31 -0.86
CA ASN A 86 -5.40 -8.17 0.17
C ASN A 86 -5.35 -9.66 -0.22
N GLU A 87 -5.80 -10.02 -1.42
CA GLU A 87 -5.95 -11.41 -1.89
C GLU A 87 -4.65 -12.20 -1.79
N LYS A 88 -3.54 -11.60 -2.20
CA LYS A 88 -2.23 -12.26 -2.17
C LYS A 88 -1.82 -12.65 -0.74
N GLY A 89 -2.05 -11.76 0.23
CA GLY A 89 -1.71 -12.02 1.63
C GLY A 89 -2.57 -13.14 2.22
N VAL A 90 -3.87 -13.13 1.93
CA VAL A 90 -4.79 -14.19 2.38
C VAL A 90 -4.45 -15.54 1.76
N ILE A 91 -4.25 -15.60 0.44
CA ILE A 91 -3.91 -16.83 -0.29
C ILE A 91 -2.60 -17.44 0.24
N GLN A 92 -1.60 -16.64 0.58
CA GLN A 92 -0.35 -17.13 1.17
C GLN A 92 -0.60 -17.84 2.52
N ILE A 93 -1.50 -17.32 3.35
CA ILE A 93 -1.86 -17.95 4.62
C ILE A 93 -2.61 -19.26 4.37
N MET A 94 -3.56 -19.27 3.43
CA MET A 94 -4.32 -20.47 3.06
C MET A 94 -3.39 -21.58 2.56
N ASN A 95 -2.45 -21.26 1.67
CA ASN A 95 -1.47 -22.22 1.16
C ASN A 95 -0.58 -22.77 2.28
N ALA A 96 -0.07 -21.91 3.17
CA ALA A 96 0.77 -22.34 4.28
C ALA A 96 0.01 -23.21 5.32
N PHE A 97 -1.30 -23.03 5.46
CA PHE A 97 -2.15 -23.94 6.25
C PHE A 97 -2.41 -25.27 5.52
N SER A 98 -2.71 -25.20 4.23
CA SER A 98 -2.88 -26.39 3.38
C SER A 98 -1.64 -27.29 3.39
N GLU A 99 -0.43 -26.71 3.28
CA GLU A 99 0.85 -27.43 3.39
C GLU A 99 1.04 -28.16 4.74
N LYS A 100 0.28 -27.79 5.78
CA LYS A 100 0.32 -28.42 7.11
C LYS A 100 -0.81 -29.43 7.34
N GLY A 101 -1.64 -29.68 6.33
CA GLY A 101 -2.84 -30.52 6.45
C GLY A 101 -3.96 -29.89 7.29
N VAL A 102 -3.98 -28.55 7.39
CA VAL A 102 -5.06 -27.81 8.05
C VAL A 102 -6.18 -27.60 7.04
N ASP A 103 -7.40 -27.95 7.43
CA ASP A 103 -8.59 -27.73 6.61
C ASP A 103 -8.96 -26.24 6.64
N VAL A 104 -8.90 -25.58 5.50
CA VAL A 104 -9.22 -24.16 5.40
C VAL A 104 -10.63 -23.98 4.84
N VAL A 105 -11.46 -23.28 5.59
CA VAL A 105 -12.82 -22.89 5.18
C VAL A 105 -12.85 -21.39 4.94
N ASP A 106 -13.34 -20.97 3.78
CA ASP A 106 -13.50 -19.57 3.41
C ASP A 106 -14.97 -19.21 3.16
N ASP A 107 -15.23 -17.96 2.75
CA ASP A 107 -16.57 -17.46 2.47
C ASP A 107 -17.06 -17.78 1.04
N SER A 108 -16.40 -18.67 0.29
CA SER A 108 -16.82 -19.01 -1.08
C SER A 108 -18.24 -19.56 -1.14
N SER A 109 -18.73 -20.18 -0.07
CA SER A 109 -20.10 -20.68 0.06
C SER A 109 -21.12 -19.64 0.56
N GLY A 110 -20.69 -18.42 0.92
CA GLY A 110 -21.56 -17.34 1.41
C GLY A 110 -22.23 -17.59 2.77
N HIS A 111 -21.75 -18.56 3.55
CA HIS A 111 -22.35 -18.95 4.83
C HIS A 111 -21.72 -18.26 6.04
N TYR A 112 -20.47 -17.82 5.93
CA TYR A 112 -19.66 -17.46 7.09
C TYR A 112 -19.34 -15.97 7.19
N HIS A 113 -19.74 -15.18 6.19
CA HIS A 113 -19.65 -13.75 6.23
C HIS A 113 -20.81 -13.08 5.48
N VAL A 114 -21.25 -11.95 6.03
CA VAL A 114 -22.18 -11.02 5.38
C VAL A 114 -21.56 -9.63 5.37
N SER A 115 -21.83 -8.88 4.32
CA SER A 115 -21.42 -7.48 4.24
C SER A 115 -22.03 -6.68 5.39
N GLY A 116 -21.21 -5.81 6.02
CA GLY A 116 -21.73 -4.80 6.96
C GLY A 116 -22.42 -3.61 6.27
N HIS A 117 -22.38 -3.54 4.94
CA HIS A 117 -23.03 -2.50 4.15
C HIS A 117 -24.34 -2.99 3.55
N ALA A 118 -25.37 -2.14 3.62
CA ALA A 118 -26.68 -2.31 3.03
C ALA A 118 -26.61 -2.60 1.52
N ASN A 119 -27.38 -3.58 1.05
CA ASN A 119 -27.51 -3.90 -0.38
C ASN A 119 -28.63 -3.06 -1.04
N ARG A 120 -28.89 -3.26 -2.34
CA ARG A 120 -29.92 -2.50 -3.08
C ARG A 120 -31.31 -2.58 -2.40
N PRO A 121 -31.86 -3.76 -2.07
CA PRO A 121 -33.10 -3.86 -1.29
C PRO A 121 -33.10 -3.08 0.04
N ASP A 122 -32.03 -3.16 0.82
CA ASP A 122 -31.92 -2.45 2.10
C ASP A 122 -31.92 -0.93 1.91
N ILE A 123 -31.18 -0.44 0.91
CA ILE A 123 -31.14 0.98 0.54
C ILE A 123 -32.50 1.47 0.05
N GLN A 124 -33.18 0.67 -0.79
CA GLN A 124 -34.53 0.99 -1.25
C GLN A 124 -35.51 1.06 -0.07
N ARG A 125 -35.42 0.14 0.89
CA ARG A 125 -36.22 0.16 2.10
C ARG A 125 -35.96 1.42 2.92
N MET A 126 -34.71 1.85 3.02
CA MET A 126 -34.32 3.09 3.68
C MET A 126 -34.96 4.32 3.02
N HIS A 127 -34.97 4.37 1.68
CA HIS A 127 -35.68 5.41 0.93
C HIS A 127 -37.18 5.42 1.22
N ASP A 128 -37.82 4.25 1.34
CA ASP A 128 -39.26 4.16 1.63
C ASP A 128 -39.63 4.63 3.04
N ILE A 129 -38.72 4.45 3.99
CA ILE A 129 -38.90 4.89 5.39
C ILE A 129 -38.72 6.39 5.50
N VAL A 130 -37.64 6.94 4.95
CA VAL A 130 -37.31 8.37 5.12
C VAL A 130 -38.01 9.28 4.12
N LYS A 131 -38.31 8.78 2.92
CA LYS A 131 -38.89 9.54 1.81
C LYS A 131 -38.15 10.87 1.57
N PRO A 132 -36.83 10.81 1.28
CA PRO A 132 -36.03 12.02 1.16
C PRO A 132 -36.46 12.84 -0.07
N GLU A 133 -36.51 14.17 0.09
CA GLU A 133 -36.71 15.09 -1.04
C GLU A 133 -35.47 15.15 -1.93
N ILE A 134 -34.29 15.17 -1.30
CA ILE A 134 -32.97 15.17 -1.95
C ILE A 134 -32.14 13.99 -1.43
N LEU A 135 -31.54 13.24 -2.35
CA LEU A 135 -30.60 12.16 -2.05
C LEU A 135 -29.16 12.60 -2.32
N ILE A 136 -28.33 12.60 -1.28
CA ILE A 136 -26.87 12.80 -1.38
C ILE A 136 -26.18 11.50 -0.98
N PRO A 137 -25.75 10.66 -1.93
CA PRO A 137 -25.03 9.42 -1.61
C PRO A 137 -23.68 9.71 -0.98
N MET A 138 -23.35 8.95 0.06
CA MET A 138 -22.07 9.06 0.79
C MET A 138 -21.41 7.67 0.91
N HIS A 139 -20.13 7.66 1.26
CA HIS A 139 -19.35 6.45 1.57
C HIS A 139 -19.26 5.43 0.41
N GLY A 140 -18.58 5.81 -0.67
CA GLY A 140 -18.21 4.90 -1.76
C GLY A 140 -17.39 5.58 -2.85
N GLU A 141 -16.73 4.79 -3.71
CA GLU A 141 -16.15 5.31 -4.96
C GLU A 141 -17.23 5.92 -5.86
N HIS A 142 -16.83 6.82 -6.76
CA HIS A 142 -17.75 7.55 -7.65
C HIS A 142 -18.80 6.67 -8.34
N ARG A 143 -18.41 5.46 -8.80
CA ARG A 143 -19.33 4.49 -9.40
C ARG A 143 -20.46 4.05 -8.46
N HIS A 144 -20.17 3.84 -7.18
CA HIS A 144 -21.17 3.45 -6.18
C HIS A 144 -22.15 4.59 -5.91
N LEU A 145 -21.62 5.82 -5.75
CA LEU A 145 -22.44 7.01 -5.53
C LEU A 145 -23.38 7.27 -6.70
N ARG A 146 -22.88 7.12 -7.93
CA ARG A 146 -23.68 7.26 -9.15
C ARG A 146 -24.79 6.22 -9.23
N GLU A 147 -24.52 4.96 -8.90
CA GLU A 147 -25.57 3.93 -8.87
C GLU A 147 -26.61 4.17 -7.78
N HIS A 148 -26.22 4.73 -6.63
CA HIS A 148 -27.17 5.13 -5.58
C HIS A 148 -28.07 6.29 -6.03
N VAL A 149 -27.53 7.29 -6.74
CA VAL A 149 -28.34 8.35 -7.37
C VAL A 149 -29.35 7.75 -8.35
N LYS A 150 -28.92 6.85 -9.24
CA LYS A 150 -29.81 6.19 -10.20
C LYS A 150 -30.93 5.42 -9.50
N LEU A 151 -30.59 4.70 -8.43
CA LEU A 151 -31.56 3.97 -7.61
C LEU A 151 -32.62 4.88 -6.99
N GLY A 152 -32.21 6.07 -6.50
CA GLY A 152 -33.16 7.07 -6.01
C GLY A 152 -34.05 7.62 -7.13
N ALA A 153 -33.48 7.88 -8.30
CA ALA A 153 -34.21 8.38 -9.46
C ALA A 153 -35.26 7.39 -9.97
N GLU A 154 -35.04 6.07 -9.88
CA GLU A 154 -36.04 5.03 -10.16
C GLU A 154 -37.32 5.21 -9.30
N LYS A 155 -37.20 5.83 -8.12
CA LYS A 155 -38.31 6.16 -7.20
C LYS A 155 -38.74 7.64 -7.27
N GLY A 156 -38.25 8.40 -8.24
CA GLY A 156 -38.55 9.82 -8.39
C GLY A 156 -37.84 10.75 -7.38
N ILE A 157 -36.82 10.26 -6.67
CA ILE A 157 -36.04 11.06 -5.72
C ILE A 157 -34.98 11.85 -6.47
N THR A 158 -34.88 13.16 -6.22
CA THR A 158 -33.85 14.02 -6.80
C THR A 158 -32.50 13.72 -6.14
N GLY A 159 -31.57 13.11 -6.88
CA GLY A 159 -30.24 12.81 -6.37
C GLY A 159 -29.16 13.79 -6.85
N VAL A 160 -28.18 14.08 -5.99
CA VAL A 160 -26.98 14.87 -6.34
C VAL A 160 -25.72 14.10 -5.95
N LEU A 161 -24.75 14.08 -6.85
CA LEU A 161 -23.45 13.46 -6.61
C LEU A 161 -22.49 14.55 -6.11
N ALA A 162 -22.22 14.53 -4.82
CA ALA A 162 -21.22 15.41 -4.20
C ALA A 162 -19.88 14.67 -4.10
N VAL A 163 -18.82 15.26 -4.69
CA VAL A 163 -17.44 14.80 -4.49
C VAL A 163 -16.75 15.61 -3.41
N ASN A 164 -15.63 15.12 -2.87
CA ASN A 164 -14.85 15.86 -1.87
C ASN A 164 -14.53 17.27 -2.39
N GLY A 165 -14.82 18.28 -1.57
CA GLY A 165 -14.61 19.69 -1.89
C GLY A 165 -15.75 20.36 -2.63
N MET A 166 -16.78 19.64 -3.05
CA MET A 166 -17.94 20.22 -3.72
C MET A 166 -18.96 20.72 -2.68
N MET A 167 -19.31 22.01 -2.73
CA MET A 167 -20.35 22.58 -1.89
C MET A 167 -21.69 22.54 -2.63
N ILE A 168 -22.70 21.94 -1.98
CA ILE A 168 -24.05 21.80 -2.53
C ILE A 168 -25.00 22.72 -1.77
N ASP A 169 -25.66 23.62 -2.50
CA ASP A 169 -26.79 24.39 -1.99
C ASP A 169 -28.06 23.53 -2.06
N LEU A 170 -28.75 23.42 -0.92
CA LEU A 170 -29.98 22.64 -0.73
C LEU A 170 -31.21 23.53 -0.45
N THR A 171 -31.08 24.85 -0.56
CA THR A 171 -32.13 25.81 -0.17
C THR A 171 -33.32 25.81 -1.13
N GLY A 172 -33.10 25.50 -2.42
CA GLY A 172 -34.15 25.46 -3.44
C GLY A 172 -34.70 24.06 -3.72
N ASP A 173 -35.68 23.97 -4.63
CA ASP A 173 -36.33 22.70 -5.03
C ASP A 173 -35.37 21.66 -5.64
N LYS A 174 -34.20 22.11 -6.12
CA LYS A 174 -33.18 21.26 -6.72
C LYS A 174 -31.81 21.57 -6.11
N PRO A 175 -31.02 20.55 -5.77
CA PRO A 175 -29.66 20.75 -5.30
C PRO A 175 -28.81 21.39 -6.40
N GLN A 176 -28.05 22.43 -6.05
CA GLN A 176 -27.15 23.12 -6.97
C GLN A 176 -25.73 23.16 -6.43
N VAL A 177 -24.76 23.26 -7.33
CA VAL A 177 -23.37 23.45 -6.93
C VAL A 177 -23.19 24.92 -6.56
N ALA A 178 -22.88 25.18 -5.29
CA ALA A 178 -22.62 26.53 -4.83
C ALA A 178 -21.20 26.97 -5.19
N GLU A 179 -20.22 26.12 -4.89
CA GLU A 179 -18.78 26.42 -5.01
C GLU A 179 -17.96 25.13 -4.85
N TYR A 180 -16.65 25.23 -5.10
CA TYR A 180 -15.67 24.19 -4.80
C TYR A 180 -14.63 24.74 -3.82
N ILE A 181 -14.39 24.02 -2.74
CA ILE A 181 -13.31 24.30 -1.79
C ILE A 181 -12.09 23.44 -2.08
N GLU A 182 -10.92 23.96 -1.75
CA GLU A 182 -9.68 23.21 -1.87
C GLU A 182 -9.72 21.99 -0.95
N THR A 183 -9.45 20.82 -1.53
CA THR A 183 -9.30 19.58 -0.80
C THR A 183 -8.11 18.80 -1.31
N GLY A 184 -7.56 17.95 -0.45
CA GLY A 184 -6.38 17.17 -0.76
C GLY A 184 -6.28 15.95 0.12
N ARG A 185 -5.23 15.16 -0.12
CA ARG A 185 -4.87 14.04 0.74
C ARG A 185 -3.56 14.39 1.44
N THR A 186 -3.55 14.18 2.74
CA THR A 186 -2.35 14.21 3.56
C THR A 186 -1.99 12.78 3.90
N TYR A 187 -0.73 12.42 3.67
CA TYR A 187 -0.19 11.11 4.03
C TYR A 187 0.60 11.23 5.33
N LEU A 188 0.48 10.22 6.19
CA LEU A 188 1.36 10.05 7.33
C LEU A 188 2.57 9.22 6.88
N ASP A 189 3.72 9.86 6.81
CA ASP A 189 4.99 9.27 6.42
C ASP A 189 5.90 9.14 7.65
N GLY A 190 5.93 7.95 8.24
CA GLY A 190 6.57 7.73 9.52
C GLY A 190 5.88 8.55 10.63
N SER A 191 6.56 9.58 11.12
CA SER A 191 6.05 10.49 12.16
C SER A 191 5.61 11.85 11.63
N VAL A 192 5.77 12.12 10.33
CA VAL A 192 5.47 13.43 9.73
C VAL A 192 4.33 13.33 8.73
N GLN A 193 3.60 14.42 8.56
CA GLN A 193 2.57 14.53 7.54
C GLN A 193 3.16 15.17 6.28
N ILE A 194 2.85 14.59 5.13
CA ILE A 194 3.25 15.12 3.82
C ILE A 194 2.01 15.24 2.93
N GLY A 195 2.00 16.20 2.03
CA GLY A 195 0.98 16.32 0.98
C GLY A 195 1.13 15.20 -0.06
N ALA A 196 0.01 14.71 -0.59
CA ALA A 196 0.02 13.69 -1.63
C ALA A 196 0.74 14.14 -2.92
N LEU A 197 0.85 15.46 -3.15
CA LEU A 197 1.46 16.06 -4.33
C LEU A 197 2.87 16.61 -4.08
N ASP A 198 3.43 16.45 -2.88
CA ASP A 198 4.75 16.98 -2.49
C ASP A 198 5.92 16.28 -3.20
N GLY A 199 5.65 15.26 -4.02
CA GLY A 199 6.65 14.54 -4.80
C GLY A 199 7.36 13.41 -4.05
N VAL A 200 7.38 13.41 -2.72
CA VAL A 200 8.08 12.39 -1.89
C VAL A 200 7.71 10.96 -2.29
N VAL A 201 6.42 10.65 -2.40
CA VAL A 201 5.95 9.31 -2.81
C VAL A 201 6.29 9.02 -4.27
N ARG A 202 6.19 10.01 -5.14
CA ARG A 202 6.52 9.88 -6.56
C ARG A 202 8.00 9.56 -6.76
N ASP A 203 8.88 10.21 -6.00
CA ASP A 203 10.32 10.01 -6.09
C ASP A 203 10.71 8.62 -5.56
N ARG A 204 10.08 8.15 -4.49
CA ARG A 204 10.21 6.75 -4.03
C ARG A 204 9.80 5.74 -5.10
N ILE A 205 8.67 5.95 -5.78
CA ILE A 205 8.20 5.07 -6.85
C ILE A 205 9.20 5.06 -8.01
N ARG A 206 9.73 6.24 -8.40
CA ARG A 206 10.74 6.33 -9.45
C ARG A 206 12.01 5.56 -9.09
N MET A 207 12.54 5.76 -7.88
CA MET A 207 13.70 5.01 -7.39
C MET A 207 13.44 3.50 -7.35
N ALA A 208 12.26 3.07 -6.88
CA ALA A 208 11.90 1.65 -6.83
C ALA A 208 11.77 1.00 -8.22
N LEU A 209 11.31 1.75 -9.23
CA LEU A 209 11.10 1.24 -10.59
C LEU A 209 12.34 1.32 -11.48
N ASN A 210 13.16 2.36 -11.30
CA ASN A 210 14.25 2.71 -12.19
C ASN A 210 15.64 2.55 -11.58
N GLY A 211 15.75 2.35 -10.27
CA GLY A 211 17.03 2.39 -9.56
C GLY A 211 17.61 3.80 -9.47
N HIS A 212 18.77 3.89 -8.82
CA HIS A 212 19.51 5.11 -8.58
C HIS A 212 20.97 4.96 -8.97
N VAL A 213 21.57 6.02 -9.49
CA VAL A 213 23.01 6.12 -9.75
C VAL A 213 23.53 7.39 -9.11
N ILE A 214 24.60 7.26 -8.34
CA ILE A 214 25.38 8.37 -7.82
C ILE A 214 26.63 8.47 -8.67
N VAL A 215 26.90 9.66 -9.22
CA VAL A 215 28.13 9.96 -9.96
C VAL A 215 28.91 10.99 -9.15
N THR A 216 30.17 10.69 -8.87
CA THR A 216 31.11 11.62 -8.22
C THR A 216 32.21 12.00 -9.19
N LEU A 217 32.50 13.29 -9.27
CA LEU A 217 33.54 13.87 -10.11
C LEU A 217 34.32 14.90 -9.31
N ILE A 218 35.65 14.83 -9.37
CA ILE A 218 36.54 15.83 -8.78
C ILE A 218 37.12 16.66 -9.93
N MET A 219 37.12 17.97 -9.76
CA MET A 219 37.68 18.95 -10.69
C MET A 219 38.79 19.73 -9.97
N ASP A 220 39.90 20.02 -10.64
CA ASP A 220 40.94 20.89 -10.11
C ASP A 220 40.59 22.40 -10.23
N GLU A 221 41.57 23.23 -9.85
CA GLU A 221 41.49 24.70 -9.90
C GLU A 221 41.37 25.24 -11.34
N ASP A 222 41.78 24.46 -12.35
CA ASP A 222 41.77 24.83 -13.77
C ASP A 222 40.50 24.34 -14.51
N ASP A 223 39.53 23.78 -13.79
CA ASP A 223 38.33 23.12 -14.32
C ASP A 223 38.64 21.85 -15.14
N GLU A 224 39.73 21.15 -14.82
CA GLU A 224 40.06 19.85 -15.41
C GLU A 224 39.61 18.70 -14.48
N PRO A 225 39.04 17.61 -15.03
CA PRO A 225 38.73 16.41 -14.26
C PRO A 225 39.97 15.77 -13.63
N LEU A 226 39.97 15.65 -12.30
CA LEU A 226 40.97 14.90 -11.55
C LEU A 226 40.57 13.43 -11.44
N GLY A 227 41.06 12.64 -12.39
CA GLY A 227 40.79 11.21 -12.48
C GLY A 227 39.46 10.89 -13.15
N ASP A 228 39.10 9.60 -13.14
CA ASP A 228 37.88 9.13 -13.77
C ASP A 228 36.65 9.37 -12.86
N PRO A 229 35.46 9.59 -13.45
CA PRO A 229 34.20 9.63 -12.70
C PRO A 229 34.00 8.33 -11.93
N TRP A 230 33.50 8.42 -10.70
CA TRP A 230 33.15 7.26 -9.90
C TRP A 230 31.64 7.07 -9.84
N CYS A 231 31.16 5.87 -10.09
CA CYS A 231 29.73 5.54 -10.10
C CYS A 231 29.35 4.52 -9.03
N GLU A 232 28.28 4.80 -8.28
CA GLU A 232 27.64 3.84 -7.39
C GLU A 232 26.19 3.60 -7.84
N VAL A 233 25.79 2.34 -7.93
CA VAL A 233 24.46 1.93 -8.39
C VAL A 233 23.66 1.31 -7.26
N MET A 234 22.38 1.66 -7.16
CA MET A 234 21.44 1.07 -6.19
C MET A 234 20.14 0.67 -6.89
N GLY A 235 19.69 -0.57 -6.66
CA GLY A 235 18.44 -1.06 -7.25
C GLY A 235 18.50 -1.30 -8.77
N LEU A 236 19.71 -1.46 -9.32
CA LEU A 236 19.98 -1.84 -10.71
C LEU A 236 20.70 -3.19 -10.75
N ALA A 237 20.71 -3.84 -11.91
CA ALA A 237 21.52 -5.05 -12.12
C ALA A 237 23.02 -4.70 -12.11
N GLU A 238 23.82 -5.55 -11.48
CA GLU A 238 25.29 -5.35 -11.39
C GLU A 238 25.98 -5.48 -12.75
N THR A 239 25.44 -6.32 -13.65
CA THR A 239 26.01 -6.60 -14.97
C THR A 239 25.02 -6.25 -16.07
N GLY A 240 25.49 -5.53 -17.09
CA GLY A 240 24.70 -5.14 -18.25
C GLY A 240 24.71 -6.16 -19.40
N THR A 241 24.02 -5.85 -20.49
CA THR A 241 23.99 -6.66 -21.72
C THR A 241 25.36 -6.88 -22.35
N SER A 242 26.33 -6.01 -22.06
CA SER A 242 27.73 -6.15 -22.51
C SER A 242 28.52 -7.22 -21.74
N ASN A 243 27.93 -7.90 -20.74
CA ASN A 243 28.62 -8.78 -19.78
C ASN A 243 29.74 -8.10 -18.98
N THR A 244 29.69 -6.76 -18.88
CA THR A 244 30.59 -5.95 -18.05
C THR A 244 29.81 -5.41 -16.86
N ALA A 245 30.49 -5.10 -15.75
CA ALA A 245 29.86 -4.41 -14.63
C ALA A 245 29.27 -3.08 -15.11
N LEU A 246 28.04 -2.78 -14.69
CA LEU A 246 27.34 -1.58 -15.12
C LEU A 246 28.09 -0.30 -14.70
N THR A 247 28.73 -0.33 -13.53
CA THR A 247 29.59 0.74 -13.03
C THR A 247 30.71 1.03 -14.02
N ASP A 248 31.44 0.02 -14.47
CA ASP A 248 32.61 0.21 -15.35
C ASP A 248 32.18 0.81 -16.70
N VAL A 249 31.04 0.38 -17.25
CA VAL A 249 30.49 0.94 -18.50
C VAL A 249 30.08 2.40 -18.31
N LEU A 250 29.42 2.73 -17.19
CA LEU A 250 29.04 4.09 -16.87
C LEU A 250 30.27 5.00 -16.72
N GLU A 251 31.27 4.56 -15.97
CA GLU A 251 32.51 5.30 -15.73
C GLU A 251 33.27 5.52 -17.04
N ALA A 252 33.37 4.49 -17.89
CA ALA A 252 34.01 4.60 -19.20
C ALA A 252 33.28 5.58 -20.15
N ASP A 253 31.95 5.53 -20.22
CA ASP A 253 31.16 6.45 -21.05
C ASP A 253 31.27 7.90 -20.55
N LEU A 254 31.27 8.10 -19.24
CA LEU A 254 31.42 9.43 -18.63
C LEU A 254 32.84 9.97 -18.81
N ALA A 255 33.88 9.15 -18.63
CA ALA A 255 35.26 9.52 -18.88
C ALA A 255 35.47 9.91 -20.35
N GLN A 256 34.88 9.14 -21.29
CA GLN A 256 34.92 9.46 -22.71
C GLN A 256 34.26 10.82 -23.02
N PHE A 257 33.15 11.13 -22.37
CA PHE A 257 32.49 12.43 -22.52
C PHE A 257 33.36 13.57 -21.98
N LEU A 258 33.91 13.42 -20.77
CA LEU A 258 34.75 14.45 -20.15
C LEU A 258 35.99 14.76 -20.99
N GLY A 259 36.66 13.74 -21.53
CA GLY A 259 37.81 13.93 -22.42
C GLY A 259 37.49 14.62 -23.75
N ARG A 260 36.21 14.75 -24.13
CA ARG A 260 35.74 15.44 -25.35
C ARG A 260 34.97 16.72 -25.06
N ALA A 261 34.64 16.98 -23.80
CA ALA A 261 33.85 18.14 -23.42
C ALA A 261 34.66 19.43 -23.64
N ASN A 262 34.00 20.48 -24.11
CA ASN A 262 34.67 21.78 -24.25
C ASN A 262 34.76 22.50 -22.89
N ALA A 263 35.72 23.41 -22.77
CA ALA A 263 35.95 24.19 -21.55
C ALA A 263 34.70 24.96 -21.08
N LYS A 264 33.83 25.39 -22.00
CA LYS A 264 32.58 26.10 -21.68
C LYS A 264 31.58 25.19 -20.94
N THR A 265 31.53 23.91 -21.28
CA THR A 265 30.68 22.93 -20.60
C THR A 265 31.30 22.52 -19.27
N LEU A 266 32.62 22.32 -19.21
CA LEU A 266 33.33 21.92 -17.98
C LEU A 266 33.25 22.99 -16.89
N ARG A 267 33.23 24.28 -17.26
CA ARG A 267 33.10 25.42 -16.34
C ARG A 267 31.69 25.68 -15.81
N ASP A 268 30.67 25.11 -16.44
CA ASP A 268 29.27 25.37 -16.11
C ASP A 268 28.65 24.13 -15.49
N ASP A 269 28.55 24.13 -14.16
CA ASP A 269 28.03 22.99 -13.39
C ASP A 269 26.63 22.56 -13.84
N ALA A 270 25.77 23.49 -14.27
CA ALA A 270 24.43 23.14 -14.75
C ALA A 270 24.52 22.36 -16.06
N LYS A 271 25.34 22.81 -17.01
CA LYS A 271 25.55 22.11 -18.29
C LYS A 271 26.26 20.77 -18.09
N LEU A 272 27.28 20.73 -17.24
CA LEU A 272 28.01 19.52 -16.90
C LEU A 272 27.06 18.48 -16.27
N ASN A 273 26.29 18.87 -15.26
CA ASN A 273 25.33 17.98 -14.60
C ASN A 273 24.25 17.47 -15.56
N GLU A 274 23.72 18.31 -16.45
CA GLU A 274 22.74 17.88 -17.45
C GLU A 274 23.33 16.84 -18.42
N ALA A 275 24.56 17.05 -18.89
CA ALA A 275 25.22 16.15 -19.81
C ALA A 275 25.54 14.79 -19.17
N LEU A 276 26.15 14.79 -17.98
CA LEU A 276 26.46 13.56 -17.22
C LEU A 276 25.17 12.78 -16.92
N ARG A 277 24.10 13.46 -16.48
CA ARG A 277 22.80 12.83 -16.23
C ARG A 277 22.24 12.16 -17.49
N LYS A 278 22.35 12.82 -18.65
CA LYS A 278 21.85 12.28 -19.92
C LYS A 278 22.61 11.02 -20.32
N ILE A 279 23.94 11.00 -20.16
CA ILE A 279 24.79 9.85 -20.45
C ILE A 279 24.41 8.68 -19.55
N VAL A 280 24.40 8.86 -18.22
CA VAL A 280 24.02 7.81 -17.26
C VAL A 280 22.67 7.19 -17.60
N ARG A 281 21.67 8.02 -17.93
CA ARG A 281 20.33 7.54 -18.29
C ARG A 281 20.31 6.79 -19.63
N GLN A 282 21.16 7.18 -20.59
CA GLN A 282 21.26 6.50 -21.87
C GLN A 282 21.99 5.16 -21.73
N THR A 283 23.12 5.14 -21.02
CA THR A 283 23.90 3.93 -20.75
C THR A 283 23.06 2.93 -19.95
N GLY A 284 22.39 3.37 -18.88
CA GLY A 284 21.45 2.51 -18.14
C GLY A 284 20.32 1.95 -19.01
N GLN A 285 19.79 2.75 -19.95
CA GLN A 285 18.76 2.29 -20.88
C GLN A 285 19.29 1.23 -21.84
N ASN A 286 20.53 1.38 -22.30
CA ASN A 286 21.16 0.46 -23.24
C ASN A 286 21.56 -0.86 -22.56
N GLU A 287 22.19 -0.77 -21.39
CA GLU A 287 22.79 -1.93 -20.70
C GLU A 287 21.79 -2.72 -19.86
N VAL A 288 20.82 -2.06 -19.23
CA VAL A 288 19.89 -2.71 -18.29
C VAL A 288 18.42 -2.37 -18.56
N GLY A 289 18.13 -1.65 -19.64
CA GLY A 289 16.75 -1.32 -20.02
C GLY A 289 16.05 -0.31 -19.08
N LYS A 290 16.80 0.40 -18.22
CA LYS A 290 16.26 1.30 -17.19
C LYS A 290 16.87 2.70 -17.29
N LYS A 291 16.05 3.73 -17.03
CA LYS A 291 16.53 5.13 -16.94
C LYS A 291 16.60 5.54 -15.47
N PRO A 292 17.74 5.34 -14.79
CA PRO A 292 17.83 5.58 -13.35
C PRO A 292 17.64 7.05 -12.98
N GLU A 293 17.25 7.26 -11.72
CA GLU A 293 17.39 8.57 -11.09
C GLU A 293 18.88 8.83 -10.82
N VAL A 294 19.35 10.04 -11.09
CA VAL A 294 20.81 10.34 -11.07
C VAL A 294 21.09 11.50 -10.13
N THR A 295 21.95 11.25 -9.13
CA THR A 295 22.57 12.26 -8.29
C THR A 295 24.00 12.48 -8.78
N ILE A 296 24.38 13.73 -8.99
CA ILE A 296 25.73 14.09 -9.44
C ILE A 296 26.34 14.97 -8.37
N VAL A 297 27.55 14.59 -7.94
CA VAL A 297 28.35 15.30 -6.96
C VAL A 297 29.63 15.74 -7.66
N VAL A 298 29.71 17.03 -7.99
CA VAL A 298 30.92 17.65 -8.52
C VAL A 298 31.63 18.38 -7.38
N SER A 299 32.86 18.01 -7.09
CA SER A 299 33.73 18.68 -6.12
C SER A 299 34.80 19.45 -6.87
N ARG A 300 34.83 20.77 -6.71
CA ARG A 300 35.87 21.63 -7.28
C ARG A 300 36.89 21.95 -6.21
N LEU A 301 38.16 21.65 -6.47
CA LEU A 301 39.26 22.12 -5.64
C LEU A 301 39.41 23.63 -5.85
N SER A 302 39.73 24.34 -4.76
CA SER A 302 39.80 25.80 -4.67
C SER A 302 41.15 26.25 -4.20
#